data_AF-R6Q5D0-F1
#
_entry.id   AF-R6Q5D0-F1
#
_cell.length_a   1.000
_cell.length_b   1.000
_cell.length_c   1.000
_cell.angle_alpha   90.00
_cell.angle_beta   90.00
_cell.angle_gamma   90.00
#
_symmetry.space_group_name_H-M   'P 1'
#
loop_
_entity.id
_entity.type
_entity.pdbx_description
1 polymer ?
#
loop_
_entity_poly.entity_id
_entity_poly.type
_entity_poly.pdbx_seq_one_letter_code
_entity_poly.pdbx_strand_id
1 'polypeptide(L)'
;MEILKYIILVIYIIVCIALIVLATIQKSERPGASGTITGSSTNNFYEQNKGRTKEGKLKKWTIILGIVFVVLAIALGILYLV
;
A
#
# COMPACT_ATOMS: atom_id res chain seq x y z
N MET A 1 12.89 -20.56 20.54
CA MET A 1 11.87 -19.50 20.47
C MET A 1 12.48 -18.14 20.15
N GLU A 2 13.57 -17.75 20.80
CA GLU A 2 14.33 -16.51 20.51
C GLU A 2 14.72 -16.35 19.02
N ILE A 3 15.36 -17.36 18.43
CA ILE A 3 15.83 -17.30 17.02
C ILE A 3 14.66 -17.10 16.05
N LEU A 4 13.51 -17.74 16.30
CA LEU A 4 12.31 -17.58 15.49
C LEU A 4 11.73 -16.16 15.63
N LYS A 5 11.72 -15.59 16.84
CA LYS A 5 11.33 -14.19 17.08
C LYS A 5 12.20 -13.23 16.25
N TYR A 6 13.53 -13.41 16.28
CA TYR A 6 14.45 -12.58 15.48
C TYR A 6 14.24 -12.72 13.97
N ILE A 7 14.03 -13.93 13.46
CA ILE A 7 13.78 -14.15 12.02
C ILE A 7 12.50 -13.42 11.58
N ILE A 8 11.41 -13.56 12.32
CA ILE A 8 10.13 -12.91 12.00
C ILE A 8 10.25 -11.38 12.12
N LEU A 9 11.01 -10.88 13.10
CA LEU A 9 11.28 -9.46 13.26
C LEU A 9 12.04 -8.89 12.06
N VAL A 10 13.07 -9.59 11.58
CA VAL A 10 13.82 -9.16 10.38
C VAL A 10 12.91 -9.11 9.15
N ILE A 11 12.06 -10.13 8.96
CA ILE A 11 11.07 -10.15 7.86
C ILE A 11 10.11 -8.96 7.98
N TYR A 12 9.63 -8.67 9.19
CA TYR A 12 8.73 -7.56 9.44
C TYR A 12 9.37 -6.20 9.12
N ILE A 13 10.64 -6.00 9.49
CA ILE A 13 11.39 -4.79 9.13
C ILE A 13 11.47 -4.64 7.60
N ILE A 14 11.77 -5.72 6.87
CA ILE A 14 11.83 -5.69 5.40
C ILE A 14 10.48 -5.27 4.81
N VAL A 15 9.37 -5.80 5.32
CA VAL A 15 8.01 -5.43 4.89
C VAL A 15 7.72 -3.95 5.17
N CYS A 16 8.17 -3.42 6.31
CA CYS A 16 8.03 -1.99 6.64
C CYS A 16 8.75 -1.11 5.62
N ILE A 17 10.01 -1.44 5.31
CA ILE A 17 10.82 -0.68 4.34
C ILE A 17 10.17 -0.72 2.96
N ALA A 18 9.71 -1.90 2.52
CA ALA A 18 9.01 -2.05 1.25
C ALA A 18 7.73 -1.21 1.20
N LEU A 19 6.96 -1.16 2.29
CA LEU A 19 5.77 -0.31 2.41
C LEU A 19 6.10 1.18 2.34
N ILE A 20 7.15 1.64 3.03
CA ILE A 20 7.58 3.04 2.98
C ILE A 20 7.96 3.42 1.54
N VAL A 21 8.78 2.61 0.87
CA VAL A 21 9.18 2.86 -0.52
C VAL A 21 7.94 2.91 -1.43
N LEU A 22 7.03 1.94 -1.32
CA LEU A 22 5.81 1.94 -2.12
C LEU A 22 4.88 3.11 -1.81
N ALA A 23 4.78 3.54 -0.55
CA ALA A 23 3.99 4.69 -0.13
C ALA A 23 4.57 6.00 -0.68
N THR A 24 5.89 6.14 -0.72
CA THR A 24 6.54 7.32 -1.31
C THR A 24 6.40 7.38 -2.84
N ILE A 25 6.44 6.23 -3.52
CA ILE A 25 6.24 6.14 -4.98
C ILE A 25 4.76 6.35 -5.37
N GLN A 26 3.81 6.08 -4.46
CA GLN A 26 2.40 6.39 -4.67
C GLN A 26 2.18 7.90 -4.69
N LYS A 27 2.26 8.47 -5.90
CA LYS A 27 1.83 9.84 -6.17
C LYS A 27 0.35 9.97 -5.81
N SER A 28 0.00 10.97 -5.00
CA SER A 28 -1.39 11.29 -4.74
C SER A 28 -2.06 11.70 -6.06
N GLU A 29 -3.02 10.92 -6.53
CA GLU A 29 -3.91 11.24 -7.65
C GLU A 29 -4.87 12.39 -7.27
N ARG A 30 -4.35 13.52 -6.77
CA ARG A 30 -5.14 14.74 -6.68
C ARG A 30 -5.30 15.23 -8.13
N PRO A 31 -6.50 15.18 -8.73
CA PRO A 31 -6.72 15.94 -9.94
C PRO A 31 -6.38 17.40 -9.59
N GLY A 32 -5.36 17.95 -10.25
CA GLY A 32 -5.04 19.36 -10.09
C GLY A 32 -6.28 20.21 -10.41
N ALA A 33 -6.30 21.47 -9.97
CA ALA A 33 -7.43 22.39 -10.17
C ALA A 33 -7.99 22.43 -11.61
N SER A 34 -7.18 22.05 -12.61
CA SER A 34 -7.59 21.82 -14.00
C SER A 34 -8.72 20.79 -14.19
N GLY A 35 -8.86 19.78 -13.33
CA GLY A 35 -9.94 18.79 -13.41
C GLY A 35 -11.31 19.29 -12.93
N THR A 36 -11.32 20.36 -12.12
CA THR A 36 -12.55 21.03 -11.67
C THR A 36 -13.04 22.07 -12.68
N ILE A 37 -12.11 22.67 -13.44
CA ILE A 37 -12.42 23.72 -14.42
C ILE A 37 -13.00 23.14 -15.73
N THR A 38 -12.62 21.93 -16.13
CA THR A 38 -13.10 21.31 -17.39
C THR A 38 -14.47 20.65 -17.30
N GLY A 39 -15.27 20.96 -16.28
CA GLY A 39 -16.71 20.63 -16.18
C GLY A 39 -17.11 19.30 -16.82
N SER A 40 -17.04 18.21 -16.05
CA SER A 40 -17.82 16.97 -16.28
C SER A 40 -18.13 16.67 -17.75
N SER A 41 -17.11 16.46 -18.57
CA SER A 41 -17.32 15.95 -19.93
C SER A 41 -17.31 14.43 -19.85
N THR A 42 -18.50 13.89 -19.60
CA THR A 42 -19.05 12.65 -20.16
C THR A 42 -18.04 11.52 -20.36
N ASN A 43 -18.10 10.49 -19.50
CA ASN A 43 -17.53 9.17 -19.79
C ASN A 43 -16.00 9.13 -20.05
N ASN A 44 -15.20 9.62 -19.11
CA ASN A 44 -13.75 9.50 -19.19
C ASN A 44 -13.34 8.02 -19.14
N PHE A 45 -12.93 7.44 -20.27
CA PHE A 45 -12.33 6.10 -20.41
C PHE A 45 -11.23 5.83 -19.38
N TYR A 46 -10.55 6.88 -18.90
CA TYR A 46 -9.53 6.81 -17.86
C TYR A 46 -10.08 6.43 -16.47
N GLU A 47 -11.31 6.85 -16.11
CA GLU A 47 -11.94 6.44 -14.85
C GLU A 47 -12.44 5.00 -14.91
N GLN A 48 -13.00 4.58 -16.06
CA GLN A 48 -13.49 3.21 -16.24
C GLN A 48 -12.36 2.17 -16.26
N ASN A 49 -11.14 2.57 -16.70
CA ASN A 49 -9.94 1.73 -16.70
C ASN A 49 -8.91 2.08 -15.62
N LYS A 50 -9.25 2.91 -14.62
CA LYS A 50 -8.33 3.38 -13.56
C LYS A 50 -7.73 2.23 -12.74
N GLY A 51 -8.46 1.11 -12.62
CA GLY A 51 -7.95 -0.11 -11.98
C GLY A 51 -6.94 -0.91 -12.81
N ARG A 52 -6.78 -0.62 -14.11
CA ARG A 52 -5.84 -1.27 -15.04
C ARG A 52 -4.58 -0.44 -15.28
N THR A 53 -4.54 0.82 -14.86
CA THR A 53 -3.37 1.68 -14.95
C THR A 53 -2.27 1.23 -13.98
N LYS A 54 -1.03 1.63 -14.25
CA LYS A 54 0.13 1.30 -13.39
C LYS A 54 -0.08 1.82 -11.97
N GLU A 55 -0.73 2.97 -11.83
CA GLU A 55 -1.07 3.61 -10.54
C GLU A 55 -2.15 2.82 -9.78
N GLY A 56 -3.21 2.37 -10.46
CA GLY A 56 -4.25 1.53 -9.86
C GLY A 56 -3.74 0.17 -9.37
N LYS A 57 -2.77 -0.42 -10.08
CA LYS A 57 -2.09 -1.66 -9.63
C LYS A 57 -1.22 -1.41 -8.41
N LEU A 58 -0.39 -0.36 -8.41
CA LEU A 58 0.46 -0.01 -7.26
C LEU A 58 -0.36 0.20 -5.99
N LYS A 59 -1.48 0.91 -6.08
CA LYS A 59 -2.40 1.13 -4.96
C LYS A 59 -2.97 -0.18 -4.39
N LYS A 60 -3.36 -1.13 -5.24
CA LYS A 60 -3.82 -2.47 -4.80
C LYS A 60 -2.72 -3.26 -4.10
N TRP A 61 -1.49 -3.23 -4.63
CA TRP A 61 -0.34 -3.88 -4.01
C TRP A 61 -0.04 -3.31 -2.62
N THR A 62 -0.10 -2.00 -2.45
CA THR A 62 0.10 -1.37 -1.13
C THR A 62 -0.99 -1.74 -0.13
N ILE A 63 -2.24 -1.84 -0.56
CA ILE A 63 -3.32 -2.30 0.32
C ILE A 63 -3.03 -3.73 0.81
N ILE A 64 -2.64 -4.64 -0.10
CA ILE A 64 -2.30 -6.03 0.25
C ILE A 64 -1.11 -6.07 1.22
N LEU A 65 -0.05 -5.33 0.93
CA LEU A 65 1.12 -5.24 1.82
C LEU A 65 0.78 -4.63 3.18
N GLY A 66 -0.13 -3.65 3.22
CA GLY A 66 -0.62 -3.05 4.47
C GLY A 66 -1.37 -4.06 5.33
N ILE A 67 -2.21 -4.90 4.72
CA ILE A 67 -2.90 -5.98 5.43
C ILE A 67 -1.88 -6.99 5.99
N VAL A 68 -0.90 -7.41 5.17
CA VAL A 68 0.16 -8.33 5.61
C VAL A 68 0.96 -7.74 6.77
N PHE A 69 1.28 -6.44 6.72
CA PHE A 69 1.96 -5.74 7.81
C PHE A 69 1.16 -5.79 9.11
N VAL A 70 -0.15 -5.53 9.08
CA VAL A 70 -1.00 -5.59 10.29
C VAL A 70 -1.04 -7.02 10.85
N VAL A 71 -1.20 -8.02 10.00
CA VAL A 71 -1.23 -9.43 10.43
C VAL A 71 0.10 -9.83 11.07
N LEU A 72 1.23 -9.47 10.46
CA LEU A 72 2.56 -9.73 11.02
C LEU A 72 2.79 -8.97 12.33
N ALA A 73 2.29 -7.75 12.47
CA ALA A 73 2.40 -6.96 13.69
C ALA A 73 1.64 -7.63 14.85
N ILE A 74 0.41 -8.12 14.61
CA ILE A 74 -0.37 -8.85 15.61
C ILE A 74 0.33 -10.17 15.97
N ALA A 75 0.81 -10.92 14.98
CA ALA A 75 1.51 -12.17 15.20
C ALA A 75 2.78 -11.98 16.04
N LEU A 76 3.59 -10.96 15.73
CA LEU A 76 4.76 -10.59 16.53
C LEU A 76 4.37 -10.13 17.93
N GLY A 77 3.32 -9.33 18.08
CA GLY A 77 2.84 -8.86 19.37
C GLY A 77 2.45 -10.02 20.29
N ILE A 78 1.70 -11.00 19.79
CA ILE A 78 1.34 -12.20 20.53
C ILE A 78 2.59 -13.06 20.83
N LEU A 79 3.47 -13.24 19.85
CA LEU A 79 4.69 -14.02 20.00
C LEU A 79 5.66 -13.41 21.03
N TYR A 80 5.69 -12.09 21.18
CA TYR A 80 6.52 -11.39 22.18
C TYR A 80 5.86 -11.29 23.55
N LEU A 81 4.52 -11.27 23.62
CA LEU A 81 3.76 -11.30 24.88
C LEU A 81 3.81 -12.67 25.58
N VAL A 82 3.95 -13.75 24.80
CA VAL A 82 4.16 -15.13 25.27
C VAL A 82 5.66 -15.43 25.43
#